data_AF-A0A537B0D4-F1
#
_entry.id   AF-A0A537B0D4-F1
#
_cell.length_a   1.000
_cell.length_b   1.000
_cell.length_c   1.000
_cell.angle_alpha   90.00
_cell.angle_beta   90.00
_cell.angle_gamma   90.00
#
_symmetry.space_group_name_H-M   'P 1'
#
loop_
_entity.id
_entity.type
_entity.pdbx_description
1 polymer ?
#
loop_
_entity_poly.entity_id
_entity_poly.type
_entity_poly.pdbx_seq_one_letter_code
_entity_poly.pdbx_strand_id
1 'polypeptide(L)'
;MVLLVVTVGPFVGINVGMGQAPRYPILARTSRIAGLREHVRDRARRRRRGGVGRHRYHGPTGEHGDQQGKQQVFGRPGEGAHHLRSPGVNGGPFSDGANVDVDSAFARARSEHKPLFLYWGASWCPPCNQVKATLFKRLDFIERSSQFIPVYVDGDQPNAQKLGERFRVRGYPTMILFASDGAEITRLPGEIDPQQYLQVLSLGLGTGRSARATLASALGADAAKLTGEDWTLLASYAWDTDEGQLVAPDRIASTLVALAKACPTRYLPSSDRLALRAIGATAAGRGAVSVDRARALAHVRAVLDDAARARAQFDLLVQWAPVIAGALTDPGSVERQQLLERWDARLAAFAADTGLSTADRLDALATRAELQKLGDPNAPVSPALAEAIRTAAAQADRDTNDRFERQAVISSAAEALSAAGLEAESDALLKAELSRSVSPYYQMIELAVNARKRGDAMAALDWYEKAYAAAQGPATRLQWGARYVMALTELAPAQQDRLDQAVGRVIDELDPAPETFYGRNRIVLEKLGVALKAWKSAPVHEASVDRALARMDAVCQKLPAAAPERAVCRDVLRRSGPSG
;
A
#
# COMPACT_ATOMS: atom_id res chain seq x y z
N MET A 1 -7.76 18.31 26.46
CA MET A 1 -6.65 18.24 25.49
C MET A 1 -6.04 16.85 25.60
N VAL A 2 -6.57 15.90 24.83
CA VAL A 2 -6.08 14.51 24.78
C VAL A 2 -5.64 14.27 23.35
N LEU A 3 -4.37 13.91 23.16
CA LEU A 3 -3.75 13.76 21.85
C LEU A 3 -4.14 12.39 21.28
N LEU A 4 -5.02 12.36 20.29
CA LEU A 4 -5.46 11.11 19.67
C LEU A 4 -4.46 10.71 18.58
N VAL A 5 -3.45 9.93 18.95
CA VAL A 5 -2.42 9.44 18.02
C VAL A 5 -3.03 8.37 17.11
N VAL A 6 -3.31 8.75 15.86
CA VAL A 6 -3.77 7.81 14.83
C VAL A 6 -2.55 7.08 14.25
N THR A 7 -2.45 5.79 14.51
CA THR A 7 -1.44 4.92 13.92
C THR A 7 -1.69 4.73 12.42
N VAL A 8 -0.88 5.37 11.60
CA VAL A 8 -0.81 5.13 10.15
C VAL A 8 0.28 4.09 9.88
N GLY A 9 -0.12 2.83 9.70
CA GLY A 9 0.78 1.76 9.22
C GLY A 9 1.13 1.95 7.73
N PRO A 10 2.38 1.69 7.29
CA PRO A 10 2.77 1.92 5.90
C PRO A 10 2.41 0.80 4.88
N PHE A 11 2.20 -0.47 5.24
CA PHE A 11 1.60 -1.45 4.32
C PHE A 11 0.09 -1.59 4.46
N VAL A 12 -0.62 -0.67 3.81
CA VAL A 12 -2.03 -0.83 3.51
C VAL A 12 -2.28 -0.37 2.07
N GLY A 13 -2.32 -1.34 1.14
CA GLY A 13 -2.81 -1.15 -0.23
C GLY A 13 -4.31 -0.84 -0.32
N ILE A 14 -5.01 -0.83 0.83
CA ILE A 14 -6.41 -0.41 0.94
C ILE A 14 -6.47 1.11 0.77
N ASN A 15 -7.23 1.56 -0.22
CA ASN A 15 -7.71 2.92 -0.33
C ASN A 15 -8.66 3.21 0.84
N VAL A 16 -8.12 3.54 2.02
CA VAL A 16 -8.90 3.90 3.21
C VAL A 16 -9.57 5.25 2.95
N GLY A 17 -10.75 5.20 2.34
CA GLY A 17 -11.72 6.26 2.43
C GLY A 17 -12.08 6.45 3.91
N MET A 18 -11.84 7.64 4.45
CA MET A 18 -12.28 8.00 5.79
C MET A 18 -13.81 8.11 5.81
N GLY A 19 -14.49 6.97 5.98
CA GLY A 19 -15.85 6.92 6.46
C GLY A 19 -15.91 7.48 7.89
N GLN A 20 -16.89 8.33 8.18
CA GLN A 20 -17.03 8.96 9.50
C GLN A 20 -17.27 7.90 10.58
N ALA A 21 -16.47 7.91 11.64
CA ALA A 21 -16.71 7.05 12.80
C ALA A 21 -18.01 7.46 13.53
N PRO A 22 -18.87 6.52 13.93
CA PRO A 22 -20.07 6.83 14.70
C PRO A 22 -19.72 7.33 16.10
N ARG A 23 -20.37 8.43 16.51
CA ARG A 23 -20.23 8.98 17.87
C ARG A 23 -20.98 8.10 18.87
N TYR A 24 -20.26 7.44 19.77
CA TYR A 24 -20.85 6.86 20.98
C TYR A 24 -20.83 7.88 22.14
N PRO A 25 -21.92 8.06 22.90
CA PRO A 25 -21.99 9.01 24.00
C PRO A 25 -21.29 8.48 25.25
N ILE A 26 -20.35 9.24 25.81
CA ILE A 26 -19.75 8.95 27.12
C ILE A 26 -20.74 9.38 28.21
N LEU A 27 -21.36 8.41 28.87
CA LEU A 27 -22.09 8.64 30.13
C LEU A 27 -21.10 8.89 31.26
N ALA A 28 -21.00 10.15 31.71
CA ALA A 28 -20.21 10.50 32.87
C ALA A 28 -20.85 9.93 34.16
N ARG A 29 -20.12 9.07 34.88
CA ARG A 29 -20.39 8.80 36.30
C ARG A 29 -19.22 9.30 37.14
N THR A 30 -19.51 10.33 37.93
CA THR A 30 -18.62 10.88 38.95
C THR A 30 -18.57 9.99 40.18
N SER A 31 -17.37 9.63 40.63
CA SER A 31 -17.11 9.27 42.04
C SER A 31 -15.80 9.92 42.49
N ARG A 32 -15.87 10.74 43.54
CA ARG A 32 -14.71 11.28 44.25
C ARG A 32 -14.29 10.29 45.34
N ILE A 33 -12.98 10.16 45.59
CA ILE A 33 -12.26 9.97 46.87
C ILE A 33 -10.78 10.04 46.45
N ALA A 34 -10.00 11.10 46.72
CA ALA A 34 -9.60 11.74 47.98
C ALA A 34 -8.44 11.02 48.71
N GLY A 35 -7.21 11.46 48.37
CA GLY A 35 -6.13 11.67 49.35
C GLY A 35 -5.18 10.52 49.69
N LEU A 36 -3.89 10.68 49.36
CA LEU A 36 -2.79 10.66 50.34
C LEU A 36 -1.48 11.19 49.72
N ARG A 37 -0.71 11.96 50.49
CA ARG A 37 0.65 12.45 50.21
C ARG A 37 1.55 11.94 51.34
N GLU A 38 2.77 11.51 51.02
CA GLU A 38 4.05 11.80 51.73
C GLU A 38 5.19 10.98 51.07
N HIS A 39 6.26 11.64 50.56
CA HIS A 39 7.54 11.98 51.20
C HIS A 39 8.54 10.82 51.40
N VAL A 40 9.65 10.84 50.62
CA VAL A 40 11.05 10.65 51.07
C VAL A 40 11.98 11.50 50.15
N ARG A 41 13.13 11.96 50.67
CA ARG A 41 14.13 12.84 50.01
C ARG A 41 15.50 12.15 49.84
N ASP A 42 16.39 12.82 49.06
CA ASP A 42 17.87 12.75 49.10
C ASP A 42 18.54 11.43 48.60
N ARG A 43 19.77 11.39 48.05
CA ARG A 43 20.87 12.40 48.04
C ARG A 43 21.91 12.22 46.90
N ALA A 44 22.54 13.34 46.49
CA ALA A 44 23.96 13.56 46.09
C ALA A 44 24.83 12.40 45.51
N ARG A 45 25.34 12.47 44.26
CA ARG A 45 26.51 13.26 43.70
C ARG A 45 27.93 12.67 43.93
N ARG A 46 28.81 12.88 42.92
CA ARG A 46 30.31 12.75 42.85
C ARG A 46 30.82 11.35 42.39
N ARG A 47 31.95 11.19 41.66
CA ARG A 47 33.00 12.12 41.18
C ARG A 47 33.82 11.54 39.97
N ARG A 48 34.09 12.38 38.96
CA ARG A 48 35.40 12.71 38.31
C ARG A 48 36.43 11.65 37.82
N ARG A 49 36.89 11.94 36.57
CA ARG A 49 38.30 12.07 36.06
C ARG A 49 39.04 10.87 35.42
N GLY A 50 39.73 11.19 34.31
CA GLY A 50 40.87 10.44 33.71
C GLY A 50 40.48 9.65 32.45
N GLY A 51 41.22 9.66 31.34
CA GLY A 51 42.47 10.38 31.01
C GLY A 51 42.79 10.29 29.51
N VAL A 52 43.80 11.05 29.04
CA VAL A 52 44.20 11.14 27.62
C VAL A 52 45.05 9.93 27.20
N GLY A 53 44.88 9.47 25.95
CA GLY A 53 45.81 8.55 25.28
C GLY A 53 45.84 8.79 23.76
N ARG A 54 46.93 9.36 23.24
CA ARG A 54 47.23 9.43 21.80
C ARG A 54 48.16 8.27 21.44
N HIS A 55 47.96 7.64 20.28
CA HIS A 55 49.09 7.14 19.49
C HIS A 55 48.81 7.29 17.99
N ARG A 56 49.78 7.86 17.26
CA ARG A 56 49.92 7.73 15.80
C ARG A 56 50.69 6.45 15.51
N TYR A 57 50.50 5.86 14.33
CA TYR A 57 51.62 5.29 13.57
C TYR A 57 51.40 5.45 12.06
N HIS A 58 52.51 5.45 11.31
CA HIS A 58 52.59 5.74 9.87
C HIS A 58 52.27 4.53 8.99
N GLY A 59 51.93 4.80 7.71
CA GLY A 59 52.10 3.84 6.61
C GLY A 59 53.28 4.22 5.69
N PRO A 60 53.56 3.42 4.66
CA PRO A 60 54.08 3.86 3.34
C PRO A 60 53.18 3.34 2.19
N THR A 61 52.80 4.05 1.11
CA THR A 61 53.50 4.82 0.03
C THR A 61 54.12 3.99 -1.11
N GLY A 62 53.80 4.36 -2.36
CA GLY A 62 54.19 3.78 -3.66
C GLY A 62 52.97 3.67 -4.58
N GLU A 63 52.67 4.49 -5.60
CA GLU A 63 53.45 5.01 -6.77
C GLU A 63 53.96 3.88 -7.70
N HIS A 64 53.85 3.91 -9.04
CA HIS A 64 53.45 4.93 -10.04
C HIS A 64 52.70 4.30 -11.24
N GLY A 65 52.17 5.09 -12.18
CA GLY A 65 51.73 4.59 -13.51
C GLY A 65 50.92 5.56 -14.39
N ASP A 66 51.52 6.70 -14.79
CA ASP A 66 50.89 7.65 -15.73
C ASP A 66 51.06 7.20 -17.20
N GLN A 67 50.03 7.42 -18.04
CA GLN A 67 50.26 7.67 -19.46
C GLN A 67 49.09 8.41 -20.14
N GLN A 68 49.45 9.47 -20.86
CA GLN A 68 48.53 10.44 -21.48
C GLN A 68 48.21 10.10 -22.94
N GLY A 69 47.01 10.45 -23.39
CA GLY A 69 46.63 10.45 -24.80
C GLY A 69 45.67 11.60 -25.13
N LYS A 70 46.19 12.67 -25.75
CA LYS A 70 45.41 13.86 -26.15
C LYS A 70 44.80 13.69 -27.55
N GLN A 71 43.56 14.17 -27.78
CA GLN A 71 43.26 14.90 -29.03
C GLN A 71 42.06 15.87 -28.95
N GLN A 72 42.04 16.80 -29.91
CA GLN A 72 41.37 18.12 -29.96
C GLN A 72 40.99 18.40 -31.44
N VAL A 73 39.93 19.10 -31.85
CA VAL A 73 38.77 19.79 -31.20
C VAL A 73 37.52 19.50 -32.09
N PHE A 74 36.24 19.77 -31.78
CA PHE A 74 35.49 21.05 -31.85
C PHE A 74 33.96 20.75 -31.84
N GLY A 75 33.09 21.78 -31.72
CA GLY A 75 31.65 21.70 -32.07
C GLY A 75 30.67 22.09 -30.96
N ARG A 76 29.71 22.99 -31.25
CA ARG A 76 28.67 23.50 -30.31
C ARG A 76 27.35 23.70 -31.10
N PRO A 77 26.20 23.88 -30.42
CA PRO A 77 25.31 22.86 -29.90
C PRO A 77 24.09 22.58 -30.81
N GLY A 78 23.41 21.45 -30.63
CA GLY A 78 22.17 21.10 -31.35
C GLY A 78 21.19 20.34 -30.46
N GLU A 79 19.90 20.55 -30.67
CA GLU A 79 18.80 20.07 -29.82
C GLU A 79 18.58 18.56 -29.93
N GLY A 80 18.14 17.93 -28.83
CA GLY A 80 17.88 16.49 -28.80
C GLY A 80 17.86 15.93 -27.38
N ALA A 81 16.83 16.28 -26.59
CA ALA A 81 16.60 15.66 -25.28
C ALA A 81 16.18 14.19 -25.46
N HIS A 82 17.15 13.29 -25.59
CA HIS A 82 16.89 11.86 -25.60
C HIS A 82 16.24 11.44 -24.27
N HIS A 83 14.99 10.99 -24.34
CA HIS A 83 14.37 10.28 -23.22
C HIS A 83 15.26 9.11 -22.82
N LEU A 84 15.74 9.15 -21.56
CA LEU A 84 16.46 8.06 -20.94
C LEU A 84 15.57 6.81 -20.90
N ARG A 85 15.79 5.89 -21.84
CA ARG A 85 15.21 4.55 -21.78
C ARG A 85 15.73 3.85 -20.52
N SER A 86 14.85 3.53 -19.60
CA SER A 86 15.13 2.55 -18.55
C SER A 86 15.51 1.22 -19.21
N PRO A 87 16.60 0.55 -18.78
CA PRO A 87 16.90 -0.80 -19.24
C PRO A 87 15.81 -1.75 -18.75
N GLY A 88 15.10 -2.36 -19.70
CA GLY A 88 13.87 -3.12 -19.43
C GLY A 88 14.11 -4.51 -18.85
N VAL A 89 13.03 -5.11 -18.36
CA VAL A 89 13.00 -6.51 -17.93
C VAL A 89 13.08 -7.44 -19.16
N ASN A 90 14.29 -7.93 -19.45
CA ASN A 90 14.46 -8.99 -20.44
C ASN A 90 13.73 -10.27 -20.00
N GLY A 91 12.71 -10.70 -20.75
CA GLY A 91 12.10 -12.04 -20.64
C GLY A 91 10.64 -12.12 -20.18
N GLY A 92 10.00 -11.01 -19.77
CA GLY A 92 8.57 -10.99 -19.40
C GLY A 92 7.64 -10.69 -20.58
N PRO A 93 6.34 -11.07 -20.54
CA PRO A 93 5.37 -10.78 -21.61
C PRO A 93 4.94 -9.30 -21.68
N PHE A 94 5.28 -8.49 -20.66
CA PHE A 94 5.08 -7.05 -20.66
C PHE A 94 6.38 -6.36 -21.07
N SER A 95 6.40 -5.78 -22.29
CA SER A 95 7.49 -4.89 -22.68
C SER A 95 7.37 -3.56 -21.90
N ASP A 96 8.39 -3.24 -21.09
CA ASP A 96 8.38 -1.99 -20.30
C ASP A 96 8.30 -0.75 -21.22
N GLY A 97 7.40 0.18 -20.90
CA GLY A 97 7.42 1.54 -21.44
C GLY A 97 6.91 1.74 -22.87
N ALA A 98 6.42 0.70 -23.55
CA ALA A 98 5.60 0.91 -24.75
C ALA A 98 4.20 1.36 -24.33
N ASN A 99 3.74 2.52 -24.83
CA ASN A 99 2.32 2.87 -24.80
C ASN A 99 1.55 1.84 -25.66
N VAL A 100 1.06 0.78 -25.02
CA VAL A 100 0.05 -0.07 -25.65
C VAL A 100 -1.23 0.76 -25.71
N ASP A 101 -1.61 1.19 -26.91
CA ASP A 101 -2.96 1.71 -27.11
C ASP A 101 -3.95 0.61 -26.69
N VAL A 102 -4.63 0.86 -25.58
CA VAL A 102 -5.52 -0.10 -24.95
C VAL A 102 -6.66 -0.46 -25.89
N ASP A 103 -7.16 0.49 -26.69
CA ASP A 103 -8.24 0.22 -27.63
C ASP A 103 -7.78 -0.62 -28.82
N SER A 104 -6.56 -0.40 -29.33
CA SER A 104 -5.91 -1.34 -30.26
C SER A 104 -5.69 -2.72 -29.66
N ALA A 105 -5.36 -2.84 -28.36
CA ALA A 105 -5.24 -4.14 -27.70
C ALA A 105 -6.59 -4.88 -27.59
N PHE A 106 -7.68 -4.20 -27.27
CA PHE A 106 -9.04 -4.78 -27.30
C PHE A 106 -9.50 -5.10 -28.73
N ALA A 107 -9.12 -4.30 -29.74
CA ALA A 107 -9.36 -4.64 -31.13
C ALA A 107 -8.61 -5.92 -31.55
N ARG A 108 -7.35 -6.05 -31.15
CA ARG A 108 -6.52 -7.24 -31.36
C ARG A 108 -7.07 -8.48 -30.66
N ALA A 109 -7.51 -8.36 -29.41
CA ALA A 109 -8.13 -9.44 -28.64
C ALA A 109 -9.38 -10.00 -29.35
N ARG A 110 -10.24 -9.11 -29.88
CA ARG A 110 -11.38 -9.48 -30.72
C ARG A 110 -10.96 -10.21 -31.99
N SER A 111 -9.97 -9.70 -32.73
CA SER A 111 -9.54 -10.28 -34.00
C SER A 111 -8.79 -11.61 -33.86
N GLU A 112 -8.05 -11.82 -32.77
CA GLU A 112 -7.36 -13.09 -32.48
C GLU A 112 -8.23 -14.09 -31.70
N HIS A 113 -9.46 -13.70 -31.32
CA HIS A 113 -10.33 -14.44 -30.40
C HIS A 113 -9.68 -14.83 -29.06
N LYS A 114 -8.71 -14.05 -28.59
CA LYS A 114 -7.97 -14.28 -27.34
C LYS A 114 -8.48 -13.41 -26.19
N PRO A 115 -8.52 -13.92 -24.95
CA PRO A 115 -8.63 -13.09 -23.75
C PRO A 115 -7.60 -11.95 -23.71
N LEU A 116 -7.90 -10.89 -22.99
CA LEU A 116 -6.97 -9.78 -22.73
C LEU A 116 -6.65 -9.74 -21.23
N PHE A 117 -5.37 -9.71 -20.90
CA PHE A 117 -4.90 -9.58 -19.52
C PHE A 117 -4.34 -8.17 -19.31
N LEU A 118 -5.05 -7.37 -18.51
CA LEU A 118 -4.67 -6.03 -18.12
C LEU A 118 -3.95 -6.05 -16.77
N TYR A 119 -2.68 -5.66 -16.76
CA TYR A 119 -1.91 -5.37 -15.56
C TYR A 119 -1.78 -3.86 -15.40
N TRP A 120 -2.30 -3.35 -14.28
CA TRP A 120 -2.12 -1.97 -13.86
C TRP A 120 -1.12 -1.90 -12.71
N GLY A 121 -0.06 -1.12 -12.89
CA GLY A 121 0.95 -0.89 -11.87
C GLY A 121 1.51 0.52 -11.90
N ALA A 122 2.61 0.70 -11.17
CA ALA A 122 3.48 1.86 -11.28
C ALA A 122 4.91 1.41 -10.94
N SER A 123 5.91 2.02 -11.55
CA SER A 123 7.33 1.69 -11.31
C SER A 123 7.76 1.81 -9.84
N TRP A 124 7.15 2.72 -9.08
CA TRP A 124 7.47 2.97 -7.66
C TRP A 124 6.78 2.07 -6.65
N CYS A 125 5.77 1.31 -7.07
CA CYS A 125 4.89 0.54 -6.19
C CYS A 125 5.60 -0.74 -5.70
N PRO A 126 5.87 -0.93 -4.38
CA PRO A 126 6.58 -2.11 -3.90
C PRO A 126 5.86 -3.44 -4.21
N PRO A 127 4.55 -3.61 -3.95
CA PRO A 127 3.85 -4.86 -4.30
C PRO A 127 3.83 -5.11 -5.82
N CYS A 128 3.81 -4.05 -6.63
CA CYS A 128 3.90 -4.17 -8.09
C CYS A 128 5.26 -4.73 -8.54
N ASN A 129 6.35 -4.30 -7.88
CA ASN A 129 7.69 -4.81 -8.14
C ASN A 129 7.87 -6.23 -7.60
N GLN A 130 7.24 -6.58 -6.47
CA GLN A 130 7.17 -7.96 -5.97
C GLN A 130 6.53 -8.88 -7.01
N VAL A 131 5.34 -8.55 -7.53
CA VAL A 131 4.67 -9.32 -8.61
C VAL A 131 5.57 -9.46 -9.85
N LYS A 132 6.25 -8.39 -10.27
CA LYS A 132 7.21 -8.45 -11.38
C LYS A 132 8.38 -9.40 -11.10
N ALA A 133 8.88 -9.45 -9.86
CA ALA A 133 10.00 -10.30 -9.46
C ALA A 133 9.62 -11.77 -9.24
N THR A 134 8.47 -12.05 -8.62
CA THR A 134 8.09 -13.39 -8.13
C THR A 134 7.13 -14.15 -9.05
N LEU A 135 6.30 -13.45 -9.82
CA LEU A 135 5.29 -14.06 -10.70
C LEU A 135 5.65 -13.93 -12.17
N PHE A 136 5.88 -12.71 -12.68
CA PHE A 136 6.02 -12.48 -14.13
C PHE A 136 7.31 -13.05 -14.74
N LYS A 137 8.33 -13.34 -13.92
CA LYS A 137 9.57 -14.01 -14.33
C LYS A 137 9.45 -15.54 -14.37
N ARG A 138 8.34 -16.13 -13.93
CA ARG A 138 8.19 -17.59 -13.88
C ARG A 138 7.89 -18.17 -15.26
N LEU A 139 8.51 -19.31 -15.58
CA LEU A 139 8.30 -20.01 -16.85
C LEU A 139 6.83 -20.39 -17.06
N ASP A 140 6.14 -20.88 -16.04
CA ASP A 140 4.73 -21.27 -16.12
C ASP A 140 3.75 -20.08 -16.24
N PHE A 141 4.14 -18.88 -15.82
CA PHE A 141 3.42 -17.64 -16.16
C PHE A 141 3.68 -17.24 -17.63
N ILE A 142 4.94 -17.28 -18.06
CA ILE A 142 5.36 -16.92 -19.43
C ILE A 142 4.68 -17.86 -20.46
N GLU A 143 4.66 -19.17 -20.21
CA GLU A 143 3.96 -20.16 -21.04
C GLU A 143 2.45 -19.85 -21.15
N ARG A 144 1.78 -19.58 -20.03
CA ARG A 144 0.35 -19.21 -20.00
C ARG A 144 0.08 -17.87 -20.68
N SER A 145 1.04 -16.95 -20.71
CA SER A 145 0.87 -15.64 -21.37
C SER A 145 0.66 -15.73 -22.88
N SER A 146 1.03 -16.85 -23.52
CA SER A 146 0.72 -17.12 -24.93
C SER A 146 -0.80 -17.21 -25.22
N GLN A 147 -1.61 -17.45 -24.19
CA GLN A 147 -3.06 -17.67 -24.31
C GLN A 147 -3.87 -16.36 -24.27
N PHE A 148 -3.24 -15.21 -24.01
CA PHE A 148 -3.91 -13.92 -23.90
C PHE A 148 -3.12 -12.78 -24.55
N ILE A 149 -3.76 -11.63 -24.74
CA ILE A 149 -3.11 -10.37 -25.12
C ILE A 149 -2.67 -9.66 -23.83
N PRO A 150 -1.36 -9.55 -23.53
CA PRO A 150 -0.88 -8.81 -22.36
C PRO A 150 -0.93 -7.30 -22.61
N VAL A 151 -1.46 -6.56 -21.63
CA VAL A 151 -1.47 -5.09 -21.61
C VAL A 151 -0.93 -4.60 -20.27
N TYR A 152 0.09 -3.74 -20.31
CA TYR A 152 0.54 -2.99 -19.13
C TYR A 152 0.04 -1.55 -19.22
N VAL A 153 -0.53 -1.04 -18.13
CA VAL A 153 -0.80 0.40 -17.95
C VAL A 153 -0.05 0.88 -16.72
N ASP A 154 0.81 1.87 -16.90
CA ASP A 154 1.44 2.58 -15.80
C ASP A 154 0.52 3.72 -15.32
N GLY A 155 0.24 3.77 -14.02
CA GLY A 155 -0.63 4.77 -13.41
C GLY A 155 -0.18 6.23 -13.56
N ASP A 156 1.06 6.46 -13.97
CA ASP A 156 1.63 7.79 -14.21
C ASP A 156 1.74 8.19 -15.69
N GLN A 157 1.33 7.33 -16.62
CA GLN A 157 1.29 7.68 -18.06
C GLN A 157 0.13 8.64 -18.41
N PRO A 158 0.25 9.40 -19.53
CA PRO A 158 -0.86 10.18 -20.08
C PRO A 158 -2.12 9.32 -20.28
N ASN A 159 -3.31 9.91 -20.08
CA ASN A 159 -4.62 9.23 -20.10
C ASN A 159 -4.84 8.10 -19.07
N ALA A 160 -3.84 7.67 -18.30
CA ALA A 160 -4.00 6.61 -17.30
C ALA A 160 -5.14 6.91 -16.30
N GLN A 161 -5.36 8.17 -15.92
CA GLN A 161 -6.44 8.52 -14.98
C GLN A 161 -7.85 8.33 -15.57
N LYS A 162 -8.05 8.61 -16.87
CA LYS A 162 -9.32 8.31 -17.58
C LYS A 162 -9.53 6.80 -17.75
N LEU A 163 -8.47 6.08 -18.12
CA LEU A 163 -8.50 4.61 -18.21
C LEU A 163 -8.82 3.97 -16.84
N GLY A 164 -8.36 4.58 -15.75
CA GLY A 164 -8.64 4.15 -14.38
C GLY A 164 -10.12 4.30 -14.01
N GLU A 165 -10.80 5.34 -14.49
CA GLU A 165 -12.26 5.42 -14.35
C GLU A 165 -13.00 4.41 -15.24
N ARG A 166 -12.55 4.22 -16.50
CA ARG A 166 -13.13 3.24 -17.44
C ARG A 166 -13.11 1.82 -16.90
N PHE A 167 -11.97 1.38 -16.36
CA PHE A 167 -11.80 0.03 -15.81
C PHE A 167 -11.98 -0.06 -14.29
N ARG A 168 -12.44 1.02 -13.63
CA ARG A 168 -12.58 1.12 -12.17
C ARG A 168 -11.34 0.60 -11.43
N VAL A 169 -10.20 1.24 -11.67
CA VAL A 169 -8.91 0.98 -11.03
C VAL A 169 -8.51 2.22 -10.22
N ARG A 170 -8.36 2.05 -8.90
CA ARG A 170 -7.89 3.13 -7.98
C ARG A 170 -6.62 2.79 -7.20
N GLY A 171 -6.20 1.53 -7.19
CA GLY A 171 -5.04 1.02 -6.45
C GLY A 171 -4.15 0.11 -7.30
N TYR A 172 -2.94 -0.18 -6.80
CA TYR A 172 -1.95 -1.00 -7.49
C TYR A 172 -1.40 -2.11 -6.58
N PRO A 173 -1.06 -3.29 -7.13
CA PRO A 173 -1.35 -3.72 -8.50
C PRO A 173 -2.84 -4.03 -8.67
N THR A 174 -3.40 -3.74 -9.85
CA THR A 174 -4.72 -4.28 -10.24
C THR A 174 -4.55 -5.13 -11.48
N MET A 175 -5.06 -6.35 -11.46
CA MET A 175 -4.93 -7.30 -12.57
C MET A 175 -6.32 -7.81 -12.96
N ILE A 176 -6.66 -7.66 -14.24
CA ILE A 176 -8.00 -7.95 -14.77
C ILE A 176 -7.88 -8.84 -15.99
N LEU A 177 -8.66 -9.92 -16.03
CA LEU A 177 -8.82 -10.76 -17.20
C LEU A 177 -10.15 -10.44 -17.89
N PHE A 178 -10.08 -10.10 -19.17
CA PHE A 178 -11.21 -9.86 -20.05
C PHE A 178 -11.34 -10.99 -21.07
N ALA A 179 -12.58 -11.31 -21.45
CA ALA A 179 -12.87 -12.13 -22.62
C ALA A 179 -12.50 -11.39 -23.92
N SER A 180 -12.44 -12.12 -25.03
CA SER A 180 -12.05 -11.56 -26.33
C SER A 180 -13.01 -10.49 -26.85
N ASP A 181 -14.27 -10.48 -26.42
CA ASP A 181 -15.26 -9.43 -26.73
C ASP A 181 -15.10 -8.14 -25.89
N GLY A 182 -14.33 -8.20 -24.81
CA GLY A 182 -14.12 -7.12 -23.85
C GLY A 182 -14.91 -7.25 -22.53
N ALA A 183 -15.68 -8.32 -22.32
CA ALA A 183 -16.37 -8.54 -21.05
C ALA A 183 -15.38 -8.91 -19.92
N GLU A 184 -15.51 -8.30 -18.73
CA GLU A 184 -14.66 -8.65 -17.57
C GLU A 184 -15.00 -10.07 -17.07
N ILE A 185 -14.01 -10.97 -17.11
CA ILE A 185 -14.12 -12.34 -16.58
C ILE A 185 -13.90 -12.30 -15.07
N THR A 186 -12.75 -11.77 -14.62
CA THR A 186 -12.38 -11.75 -13.20
C THR A 186 -11.26 -10.74 -12.91
N ARG A 187 -11.13 -10.35 -11.63
CA ARG A 187 -9.98 -9.61 -11.09
C ARG A 187 -9.11 -10.55 -10.30
N LEU A 188 -7.82 -10.60 -10.66
CA LEU A 188 -6.84 -11.49 -10.07
C LEU A 188 -6.11 -10.79 -8.90
N PRO A 189 -5.95 -11.44 -7.74
CA PRO A 189 -5.38 -10.82 -6.55
C PRO A 189 -3.85 -10.77 -6.68
N GLY A 190 -3.25 -9.61 -6.41
CA GLY A 190 -1.79 -9.44 -6.58
C GLY A 190 -0.92 -9.91 -5.42
N GLU A 191 -1.52 -10.20 -4.27
CA GLU A 191 -0.84 -10.42 -2.99
C GLU A 191 -0.83 -11.91 -2.56
N ILE A 192 -1.17 -12.83 -3.46
CA ILE A 192 -1.27 -14.28 -3.16
C ILE A 192 -0.05 -15.06 -3.66
N ASP A 193 0.10 -16.28 -3.13
CA ASP A 193 1.12 -17.24 -3.57
C ASP A 193 1.10 -17.42 -5.12
N PRO A 194 2.25 -17.37 -5.81
CA PRO A 194 2.30 -17.49 -7.26
C PRO A 194 1.64 -18.75 -7.83
N GLN A 195 1.64 -19.88 -7.12
CA GLN A 195 0.96 -21.09 -7.57
C GLN A 195 -0.57 -20.93 -7.51
N GLN A 196 -1.08 -20.32 -6.44
CA GLN A 196 -2.50 -20.01 -6.30
C GLN A 196 -2.93 -18.97 -7.34
N TYR A 197 -2.08 -17.99 -7.66
CA TYR A 197 -2.31 -17.05 -8.76
C TYR A 197 -2.47 -17.77 -10.10
N LEU A 198 -1.53 -18.65 -10.45
CA LEU A 198 -1.56 -19.39 -11.71
C LEU A 198 -2.77 -20.33 -11.82
N GLN A 199 -3.23 -20.90 -10.70
CA GLN A 199 -4.48 -21.63 -10.64
C GLN A 199 -5.66 -20.72 -11.03
N VAL A 200 -5.83 -19.57 -10.37
CA VAL A 200 -6.97 -18.67 -10.59
C VAL A 200 -6.93 -18.03 -11.99
N LEU A 201 -5.74 -17.70 -12.51
CA LEU A 201 -5.55 -17.30 -13.90
C LEU A 201 -6.04 -18.38 -14.87
N SER A 202 -5.69 -19.65 -14.61
CA SER A 202 -6.10 -20.78 -15.46
C SER A 202 -7.61 -21.02 -15.40
N LEU A 203 -8.23 -20.87 -14.23
CA LEU A 203 -9.69 -20.89 -14.10
C LEU A 203 -10.33 -19.76 -14.90
N GLY A 204 -9.79 -18.55 -14.84
CA GLY A 204 -10.26 -17.41 -15.63
C GLY A 204 -10.16 -17.66 -17.15
N LEU A 205 -9.09 -18.32 -17.61
CA LEU A 205 -8.91 -18.67 -19.02
C LEU A 205 -9.81 -19.83 -19.49
N GLY A 206 -10.12 -20.79 -18.62
CA GLY A 206 -10.78 -22.05 -18.99
C GLY A 206 -12.28 -22.16 -18.67
N THR A 207 -12.79 -21.50 -17.62
CA THR A 207 -14.12 -21.81 -17.06
C THR A 207 -15.32 -21.29 -17.87
N GLY A 208 -15.12 -20.35 -18.80
CA GLY A 208 -16.19 -19.74 -19.60
C GLY A 208 -17.23 -18.92 -18.81
N ARG A 209 -17.10 -18.84 -17.49
CA ARG A 209 -17.98 -18.10 -16.57
C ARG A 209 -17.22 -16.91 -15.99
N SER A 210 -17.86 -15.74 -15.96
CA SER A 210 -17.32 -14.59 -15.23
C SER A 210 -17.61 -14.69 -13.73
N ALA A 211 -16.76 -14.08 -12.91
CA ALA A 211 -16.96 -13.93 -11.48
C ALA A 211 -18.33 -13.31 -11.15
N ARG A 212 -18.86 -12.43 -12.02
CA ARG A 212 -20.23 -11.89 -11.92
C ARG A 212 -21.31 -12.97 -12.04
N ALA A 213 -21.19 -13.86 -13.03
CA ALA A 213 -22.13 -14.97 -13.21
C ALA A 213 -22.01 -16.01 -12.08
N THR A 214 -20.79 -16.30 -11.63
CA THR A 214 -20.54 -17.23 -10.52
C THR A 214 -21.06 -16.66 -9.19
N LEU A 215 -20.88 -15.36 -8.93
CA LEU A 215 -21.43 -14.67 -7.76
C LEU A 215 -22.96 -14.70 -7.75
N ALA A 216 -23.60 -14.43 -8.89
CA ALA A 216 -25.06 -14.48 -9.01
C ALA A 216 -25.62 -15.88 -8.69
N SER A 217 -24.97 -16.94 -9.17
CA SER A 217 -25.34 -18.31 -8.77
C SER A 217 -25.06 -18.60 -7.29
N ALA A 218 -23.93 -18.14 -6.74
CA ALA A 218 -23.54 -18.39 -5.35
C ALA A 218 -24.48 -17.75 -4.31
N LEU A 219 -25.08 -16.60 -4.66
CA LEU A 219 -26.06 -15.90 -3.84
C LEU A 219 -27.52 -16.28 -4.17
N GLY A 220 -27.74 -17.05 -5.23
CA GLY A 220 -29.06 -17.46 -5.71
C GLY A 220 -29.38 -18.94 -5.41
N ALA A 221 -30.46 -19.44 -6.04
CA ALA A 221 -30.90 -20.83 -5.90
C ALA A 221 -29.91 -21.86 -6.50
N ASP A 222 -28.99 -21.41 -7.37
CA ASP A 222 -28.05 -22.27 -8.09
C ASP A 222 -26.74 -22.56 -7.34
N ALA A 223 -26.58 -22.08 -6.10
CA ALA A 223 -25.35 -22.26 -5.31
C ALA A 223 -24.93 -23.74 -5.17
N ALA A 224 -25.91 -24.66 -5.13
CA ALA A 224 -25.66 -26.11 -5.07
C ALA A 224 -25.06 -26.70 -6.36
N LYS A 225 -25.18 -26.00 -7.50
CA LYS A 225 -24.62 -26.39 -8.81
C LYS A 225 -23.17 -25.94 -8.98
N LEU A 226 -22.63 -25.12 -8.08
CA LEU A 226 -21.26 -24.61 -8.18
C LEU A 226 -20.22 -25.68 -7.85
N THR A 227 -19.21 -25.75 -8.71
CA THR A 227 -18.04 -26.63 -8.60
C THR A 227 -17.01 -26.10 -7.61
N GLY A 228 -15.98 -26.90 -7.29
CA GLY A 228 -14.86 -26.41 -6.48
C GLY A 228 -14.06 -25.29 -7.16
N GLU A 229 -14.05 -25.26 -8.49
CA GLU A 229 -13.40 -24.21 -9.29
C GLU A 229 -14.19 -22.89 -9.22
N ASP A 230 -15.52 -22.95 -9.33
CA ASP A 230 -16.40 -21.79 -9.12
C ASP A 230 -16.17 -21.13 -7.74
N TRP A 231 -16.08 -21.96 -6.68
CA TRP A 231 -15.79 -21.46 -5.33
C TRP A 231 -14.36 -20.93 -5.20
N THR A 232 -13.37 -21.54 -5.89
CA THR A 232 -11.98 -21.06 -5.91
C THR A 232 -11.86 -19.69 -6.58
N LEU A 233 -12.60 -19.47 -7.67
CA LEU A 233 -12.69 -18.18 -8.37
C LEU A 233 -13.25 -17.08 -7.46
N LEU A 234 -14.35 -17.34 -6.74
CA LEU A 234 -14.94 -16.36 -5.82
C LEU A 234 -14.11 -16.13 -4.54
N ALA A 235 -13.51 -17.18 -3.98
CA ALA A 235 -12.64 -17.10 -2.82
C ALA A 235 -11.36 -16.31 -3.09
N SER A 236 -10.88 -16.37 -4.34
CA SER A 236 -9.65 -15.69 -4.77
C SER A 236 -9.90 -14.41 -5.55
N TYR A 237 -11.15 -14.01 -5.80
CA TYR A 237 -11.44 -12.73 -6.45
C TYR A 237 -10.82 -11.56 -5.68
N ALA A 238 -10.32 -10.54 -6.39
CA ALA A 238 -9.66 -9.38 -5.80
C ALA A 238 -10.67 -8.40 -5.17
N TRP A 239 -11.34 -8.83 -4.08
CA TRP A 239 -12.37 -8.07 -3.36
C TRP A 239 -11.92 -6.68 -2.90
N ASP A 240 -10.64 -6.50 -2.63
CA ASP A 240 -10.03 -5.24 -2.20
C ASP A 240 -9.83 -4.23 -3.35
N THR A 241 -9.92 -4.68 -4.61
CA THR A 241 -9.89 -3.86 -5.83
C THR A 241 -11.13 -4.05 -6.72
N ASP A 242 -12.25 -4.53 -6.16
CA ASP A 242 -13.54 -4.66 -6.88
C ASP A 242 -14.03 -3.31 -7.43
N GLU A 243 -13.89 -2.24 -6.64
CA GLU A 243 -14.28 -0.87 -6.99
C GLU A 243 -15.71 -0.75 -7.58
N GLY A 244 -16.62 -1.60 -7.10
CA GLY A 244 -18.03 -1.64 -7.50
C GLY A 244 -18.33 -2.47 -8.76
N GLN A 245 -17.41 -3.33 -9.22
CA GLN A 245 -17.66 -4.21 -10.37
C GLN A 245 -18.65 -5.32 -10.09
N LEU A 246 -18.51 -6.01 -8.96
CA LEU A 246 -19.43 -7.06 -8.55
C LEU A 246 -20.34 -6.56 -7.43
N VAL A 247 -19.82 -5.73 -6.50
CA VAL A 247 -20.51 -5.39 -5.26
C VAL A 247 -20.17 -3.96 -4.84
N ALA A 248 -21.19 -3.16 -4.51
CA ALA A 248 -20.97 -1.81 -3.97
C ALA A 248 -20.05 -1.86 -2.71
N PRO A 249 -19.11 -0.91 -2.51
CA PRO A 249 -18.09 -1.02 -1.46
C PRO A 249 -18.63 -1.25 -0.03
N ASP A 250 -19.78 -0.66 0.30
CA ASP A 250 -20.48 -0.80 1.58
C ASP A 250 -21.14 -2.19 1.78
N ARG A 251 -21.30 -2.95 0.70
CA ARG A 251 -21.92 -4.28 0.68
C ARG A 251 -20.90 -5.42 0.71
N ILE A 252 -19.60 -5.15 0.51
CA ILE A 252 -18.55 -6.19 0.40
C ILE A 252 -18.55 -7.16 1.59
N ALA A 253 -18.55 -6.68 2.84
CA ALA A 253 -18.58 -7.59 4.00
C ALA A 253 -19.87 -8.42 4.05
N SER A 254 -21.03 -7.84 3.70
CA SER A 254 -22.31 -8.57 3.67
C SER A 254 -22.31 -9.70 2.64
N THR A 255 -21.68 -9.47 1.48
CA THR A 255 -21.52 -10.49 0.43
C THR A 255 -20.54 -11.57 0.84
N LEU A 256 -19.39 -11.21 1.42
CA LEU A 256 -18.40 -12.18 1.91
C LEU A 256 -18.98 -13.09 3.01
N VAL A 257 -19.77 -12.54 3.94
CA VAL A 257 -20.50 -13.34 4.96
C VAL A 257 -21.51 -14.30 4.31
N ALA A 258 -22.24 -13.87 3.28
CA ALA A 258 -23.15 -14.74 2.54
C ALA A 258 -22.42 -15.86 1.79
N LEU A 259 -21.30 -15.54 1.12
CA LEU A 259 -20.46 -16.52 0.42
C LEU A 259 -19.81 -17.52 1.37
N ALA A 260 -19.30 -17.07 2.52
CA ALA A 260 -18.73 -17.93 3.56
C ALA A 260 -19.77 -18.90 4.17
N LYS A 261 -21.05 -18.50 4.20
CA LYS A 261 -22.17 -19.37 4.59
C LYS A 261 -22.58 -20.35 3.49
N ALA A 262 -22.48 -19.94 2.23
CA ALA A 262 -22.91 -20.73 1.07
C ALA A 262 -21.87 -21.76 0.60
N CYS A 263 -20.57 -21.46 0.74
CA CYS A 263 -19.48 -22.33 0.29
C CYS A 263 -19.44 -23.65 1.08
N PRO A 264 -19.60 -24.81 0.42
CA PRO A 264 -19.52 -26.12 1.08
C PRO A 264 -18.12 -26.40 1.66
N THR A 265 -18.05 -26.94 2.89
CA THR A 265 -16.79 -27.28 3.58
C THR A 265 -15.97 -28.39 2.89
N ARG A 266 -16.56 -29.13 1.95
CA ARG A 266 -15.83 -30.04 1.05
C ARG A 266 -14.83 -29.31 0.13
N TYR A 267 -15.00 -28.00 -0.07
CA TYR A 267 -14.05 -27.13 -0.77
C TYR A 267 -13.24 -26.33 0.26
N LEU A 268 -12.62 -27.03 1.21
CA LEU A 268 -12.07 -26.47 2.45
C LEU A 268 -11.19 -25.21 2.25
N PRO A 269 -10.23 -25.16 1.30
CA PRO A 269 -9.42 -23.96 1.07
C PRO A 269 -10.25 -22.74 0.66
N SER A 270 -11.31 -22.92 -0.13
CA SER A 270 -12.21 -21.84 -0.55
C SER A 270 -13.14 -21.40 0.59
N SER A 271 -13.65 -22.34 1.39
CA SER A 271 -14.50 -22.00 2.54
C SER A 271 -13.71 -21.30 3.65
N ASP A 272 -12.47 -21.71 3.92
CA ASP A 272 -11.57 -21.05 4.87
C ASP A 272 -11.25 -19.63 4.41
N ARG A 273 -10.90 -19.47 3.13
CA ARG A 273 -10.57 -18.18 2.53
C ARG A 273 -11.74 -17.19 2.58
N LEU A 274 -12.95 -17.64 2.21
CA LEU A 274 -14.16 -16.83 2.28
C LEU A 274 -14.52 -16.46 3.72
N ALA A 275 -14.39 -17.40 4.66
CA ALA A 275 -14.64 -17.15 6.08
C ALA A 275 -13.64 -16.13 6.67
N LEU A 276 -12.34 -16.27 6.39
CA LEU A 276 -11.32 -15.30 6.82
C LEU A 276 -11.56 -13.92 6.21
N ARG A 277 -11.87 -13.83 4.91
CA ARG A 277 -12.24 -12.55 4.25
C ARG A 277 -13.50 -11.93 4.86
N ALA A 278 -14.51 -12.72 5.18
CA ALA A 278 -15.73 -12.25 5.84
C ALA A 278 -15.46 -11.70 7.25
N ILE A 279 -14.69 -12.44 8.06
CA ILE A 279 -14.28 -12.03 9.40
C ILE A 279 -13.45 -10.74 9.33
N GLY A 280 -12.45 -10.68 8.45
CA GLY A 280 -11.60 -9.51 8.25
C GLY A 280 -12.41 -8.28 7.82
N ALA A 281 -13.16 -8.37 6.73
CA ALA A 281 -13.96 -7.25 6.22
C ALA A 281 -14.96 -6.71 7.26
N THR A 282 -15.60 -7.59 8.03
CA THR A 282 -16.44 -7.21 9.18
C THR A 282 -15.63 -6.54 10.30
N ALA A 283 -14.46 -7.07 10.66
CA ALA A 283 -13.62 -6.54 11.72
C ALA A 283 -13.02 -5.16 11.40
N ALA A 284 -12.75 -4.85 10.12
CA ALA A 284 -12.40 -3.50 9.67
C ALA A 284 -13.61 -2.56 9.48
N GLY A 285 -14.82 -2.97 9.86
CA GLY A 285 -16.02 -2.14 9.77
C GLY A 285 -16.51 -1.85 8.35
N ARG A 286 -16.19 -2.69 7.35
CA ARG A 286 -16.64 -2.53 5.95
C ARG A 286 -18.12 -2.92 5.75
N GLY A 287 -19.01 -2.38 6.57
CA GLY A 287 -20.46 -2.57 6.49
C GLY A 287 -21.13 -2.77 7.87
N ALA A 288 -22.46 -2.84 7.88
CA ALA A 288 -23.27 -2.95 9.10
C ALA A 288 -23.53 -4.40 9.57
N VAL A 289 -22.76 -5.38 9.08
CA VAL A 289 -22.92 -6.81 9.40
C VAL A 289 -21.92 -7.23 10.47
N SER A 290 -22.36 -7.99 11.48
CA SER A 290 -21.51 -8.62 12.48
C SER A 290 -21.34 -10.12 12.23
N VAL A 291 -20.22 -10.67 12.70
CA VAL A 291 -19.97 -12.13 12.75
C VAL A 291 -20.19 -12.65 14.17
N ASP A 292 -20.62 -13.90 14.29
CA ASP A 292 -20.60 -14.63 15.56
C ASP A 292 -19.14 -14.75 16.03
N ARG A 293 -18.79 -14.01 17.08
CA ARG A 293 -17.42 -13.91 17.60
C ARG A 293 -16.89 -15.25 18.11
N ALA A 294 -17.72 -16.10 18.70
CA ALA A 294 -17.30 -17.41 19.20
C ALA A 294 -17.03 -18.38 18.04
N ARG A 295 -17.93 -18.42 17.05
CA ARG A 295 -17.76 -19.24 15.84
C ARG A 295 -16.58 -18.77 14.99
N ALA A 296 -16.41 -17.45 14.82
CA ALA A 296 -15.28 -16.86 14.10
C ALA A 296 -13.94 -17.20 14.79
N LEU A 297 -13.87 -17.06 16.12
CA LEU A 297 -12.68 -17.40 16.90
C LEU A 297 -12.33 -18.90 16.80
N ALA A 298 -13.34 -19.78 16.87
CA ALA A 298 -13.15 -21.22 16.68
C ALA A 298 -12.63 -21.58 15.28
N HIS A 299 -13.18 -20.92 14.24
CA HIS A 299 -12.72 -21.12 12.86
C HIS A 299 -11.28 -20.65 12.65
N VAL A 300 -10.94 -19.44 13.12
CA VAL A 300 -9.58 -18.89 13.03
C VAL A 300 -8.58 -19.77 13.76
N ARG A 301 -8.90 -20.23 14.98
CA ARG A 301 -8.07 -21.20 15.72
C ARG A 301 -7.87 -22.49 14.93
N ALA A 302 -8.92 -23.06 14.35
CA ALA A 302 -8.82 -24.28 13.55
C ALA A 302 -7.96 -24.10 12.28
N VAL A 303 -7.96 -22.94 11.63
CA VAL A 303 -7.04 -22.63 10.53
C VAL A 303 -5.60 -22.49 11.04
N LEU A 304 -5.39 -21.78 12.15
CA LEU A 304 -4.05 -21.59 12.73
C LEU A 304 -3.45 -22.87 13.29
N ASP A 305 -4.24 -23.81 13.81
CA ASP A 305 -3.70 -25.06 14.37
C ASP A 305 -3.18 -26.01 13.25
N ASP A 306 -3.71 -25.91 12.02
CA ASP A 306 -3.32 -26.71 10.85
C ASP A 306 -2.34 -25.95 9.91
N ALA A 307 -1.12 -26.46 9.75
CA ALA A 307 -0.08 -25.80 8.97
C ALA A 307 -0.38 -25.70 7.46
N ALA A 308 -1.04 -26.71 6.87
CA ALA A 308 -1.35 -26.71 5.43
C ALA A 308 -2.49 -25.75 5.12
N ARG A 309 -3.54 -25.73 5.96
CA ARG A 309 -4.63 -24.75 5.87
C ARG A 309 -4.12 -23.34 6.10
N ALA A 310 -3.29 -23.12 7.12
CA ALA A 310 -2.68 -21.81 7.37
C ALA A 310 -1.86 -21.32 6.16
N ARG A 311 -0.99 -22.15 5.59
CA ARG A 311 -0.14 -21.77 4.45
C ARG A 311 -0.93 -21.45 3.17
N ALA A 312 -2.09 -22.07 2.97
CA ALA A 312 -3.01 -21.75 1.87
C ALA A 312 -3.74 -20.40 2.04
N GLN A 313 -3.69 -19.81 3.24
CA GLN A 313 -4.30 -18.51 3.59
C GLN A 313 -3.27 -17.51 4.11
N PHE A 314 -1.99 -17.70 3.76
CA PHE A 314 -0.86 -16.90 4.23
C PHE A 314 -1.13 -15.39 4.14
N ASP A 315 -1.56 -14.92 2.97
CA ASP A 315 -1.84 -13.51 2.69
C ASP A 315 -2.85 -12.91 3.68
N LEU A 316 -3.95 -13.63 3.94
CA LEU A 316 -4.99 -13.20 4.87
C LEU A 316 -4.54 -13.26 6.33
N LEU A 317 -3.74 -14.28 6.68
CA LEU A 317 -3.23 -14.47 8.04
C LEU A 317 -2.08 -13.51 8.40
N VAL A 318 -1.43 -12.88 7.43
CA VAL A 318 -0.52 -11.74 7.63
C VAL A 318 -1.34 -10.44 7.65
N GLN A 319 -2.00 -10.11 6.54
CA GLN A 319 -2.67 -8.83 6.31
C GLN A 319 -3.74 -8.47 7.37
N TRP A 320 -4.47 -9.46 7.90
CA TRP A 320 -5.61 -9.21 8.79
C TRP A 320 -5.37 -9.55 10.26
N ALA A 321 -4.17 -10.01 10.66
CA ALA A 321 -3.97 -10.56 12.01
C ALA A 321 -4.32 -9.59 13.15
N PRO A 322 -3.82 -8.33 13.19
CA PRO A 322 -4.10 -7.42 14.29
C PRO A 322 -5.58 -7.01 14.32
N VAL A 323 -6.20 -6.89 13.15
CA VAL A 323 -7.62 -6.53 12.99
C VAL A 323 -8.54 -7.66 13.48
N ILE A 324 -8.28 -8.89 13.06
CA ILE A 324 -9.08 -10.07 13.45
C ILE A 324 -8.89 -10.38 14.94
N ALA A 325 -7.64 -10.44 15.44
CA ALA A 325 -7.40 -10.65 16.87
C ALA A 325 -7.99 -9.49 17.70
N GLY A 326 -7.87 -8.25 17.20
CA GLY A 326 -8.51 -7.04 17.68
C GLY A 326 -10.00 -7.21 17.95
N ALA A 327 -10.77 -7.61 16.94
CA ALA A 327 -12.23 -7.71 17.00
C ALA A 327 -12.76 -9.00 17.66
N LEU A 328 -12.02 -10.12 17.61
CA LEU A 328 -12.52 -11.43 18.08
C LEU A 328 -12.21 -11.75 19.53
N THR A 329 -11.44 -10.94 20.24
CA THR A 329 -11.06 -11.19 21.64
C THR A 329 -11.05 -9.88 22.45
N ASP A 330 -11.18 -9.92 23.77
CA ASP A 330 -11.14 -8.69 24.58
C ASP A 330 -9.69 -8.34 24.98
N PRO A 331 -9.36 -7.07 25.25
CA PRO A 331 -8.04 -6.70 25.76
C PRO A 331 -7.74 -7.42 27.08
N GLY A 332 -6.58 -8.09 27.16
CA GLY A 332 -6.11 -8.79 28.35
C GLY A 332 -6.81 -10.13 28.68
N SER A 333 -7.72 -10.63 27.83
CA SER A 333 -8.41 -11.89 28.10
C SER A 333 -7.52 -13.13 27.86
N VAL A 334 -7.87 -14.28 28.46
CA VAL A 334 -7.16 -15.54 28.23
C VAL A 334 -7.32 -15.99 26.77
N GLU A 335 -8.48 -15.74 26.17
CA GLU A 335 -8.76 -16.06 24.76
C GLU A 335 -7.90 -15.24 23.80
N ARG A 336 -7.63 -13.96 24.13
CA ARG A 336 -6.67 -13.07 23.45
C ARG A 336 -5.28 -13.69 23.49
N GLN A 337 -4.78 -14.03 24.68
CA GLN A 337 -3.44 -14.62 24.86
C GLN A 337 -3.28 -15.91 24.03
N GLN A 338 -4.19 -16.88 24.20
CA GLN A 338 -4.19 -18.16 23.47
C GLN A 338 -4.29 -18.03 21.95
N LEU A 339 -4.95 -16.98 21.45
CA LEU A 339 -5.04 -16.68 20.02
C LEU A 339 -3.72 -16.10 19.51
N LEU A 340 -3.14 -15.15 20.23
CA LEU A 340 -1.87 -14.52 19.86
C LEU A 340 -0.71 -15.51 19.88
N GLU A 341 -0.66 -16.44 20.84
CA GLU A 341 0.34 -17.53 20.88
C GLU A 341 0.30 -18.41 19.62
N ARG A 342 -0.91 -18.79 19.17
CA ARG A 342 -1.10 -19.57 17.92
C ARG A 342 -0.69 -18.79 16.70
N TRP A 343 -1.05 -17.50 16.66
CA TRP A 343 -0.75 -16.64 15.53
C TRP A 343 0.75 -16.35 15.41
N ASP A 344 1.43 -16.09 16.53
CA ASP A 344 2.89 -15.90 16.58
C ASP A 344 3.61 -17.17 16.11
N ALA A 345 3.20 -18.35 16.57
CA ALA A 345 3.77 -19.63 16.12
C ALA A 345 3.60 -19.87 14.61
N ARG A 346 2.50 -19.41 14.00
CA ARG A 346 2.27 -19.53 12.54
C ARG A 346 3.03 -18.49 11.73
N LEU A 347 3.07 -17.23 12.17
CA LEU A 347 3.89 -16.19 11.54
C LEU A 347 5.39 -16.51 11.66
N ALA A 348 5.83 -17.12 12.76
CA ALA A 348 7.19 -17.63 12.91
C ALA A 348 7.53 -18.72 11.89
N ALA A 349 6.57 -19.64 11.62
CA ALA A 349 6.72 -20.65 10.58
C ALA A 349 6.77 -20.03 9.17
N PHE A 350 5.91 -19.04 8.89
CA PHE A 350 5.94 -18.32 7.61
C PHE A 350 7.23 -17.53 7.39
N ALA A 351 7.75 -16.86 8.42
CA ALA A 351 9.05 -16.17 8.36
C ALA A 351 10.23 -17.11 8.06
N ALA A 352 10.09 -18.41 8.32
CA ALA A 352 11.06 -19.45 8.01
C ALA A 352 10.78 -20.23 6.71
N ASP A 353 9.62 -20.02 6.07
CA ASP A 353 9.21 -20.78 4.87
C ASP A 353 9.89 -20.23 3.62
N THR A 354 10.93 -20.91 3.15
CA THR A 354 11.68 -20.56 1.93
C THR A 354 10.87 -20.67 0.63
N GLY A 355 9.65 -21.22 0.68
CA GLY A 355 8.69 -21.17 -0.43
C GLY A 355 7.92 -19.85 -0.54
N LEU A 356 7.99 -18.97 0.46
CA LEU A 356 7.50 -17.59 0.41
C LEU A 356 8.60 -16.64 -0.06
N SER A 357 8.25 -15.49 -0.64
CA SER A 357 9.25 -14.50 -1.07
C SER A 357 9.92 -13.80 0.12
N THR A 358 11.07 -13.16 -0.10
CA THR A 358 11.79 -12.47 0.99
C THR A 358 10.97 -11.35 1.62
N ALA A 359 10.15 -10.64 0.82
CA ALA A 359 9.20 -9.64 1.33
C ALA A 359 8.15 -10.30 2.23
N ASP A 360 7.45 -11.34 1.76
CA ASP A 360 6.43 -12.08 2.52
C ASP A 360 6.95 -12.57 3.91
N ARG A 361 8.19 -13.06 3.96
CA ARG A 361 8.82 -13.52 5.22
C ARG A 361 9.14 -12.36 6.18
N LEU A 362 9.48 -11.18 5.65
CA LEU A 362 9.68 -9.96 6.44
C LEU A 362 8.34 -9.39 6.94
N ASP A 363 7.31 -9.39 6.10
CA ASP A 363 5.96 -8.94 6.45
C ASP A 363 5.39 -9.83 7.57
N ALA A 364 5.60 -11.15 7.51
CA ALA A 364 5.24 -12.06 8.60
C ALA A 364 5.94 -11.70 9.93
N LEU A 365 7.20 -11.24 9.91
CA LEU A 365 7.90 -10.75 11.11
C LEU A 365 7.36 -9.39 11.58
N ALA A 366 7.02 -8.49 10.65
CA ALA A 366 6.38 -7.21 10.96
C ALA A 366 5.04 -7.43 11.68
N THR A 367 4.18 -8.33 11.18
CA THR A 367 2.91 -8.68 11.83
C THR A 367 3.11 -9.29 13.22
N ARG A 368 4.18 -10.06 13.48
CA ARG A 368 4.49 -10.52 14.86
C ARG A 368 4.76 -9.35 15.80
N ALA A 369 5.49 -8.33 15.33
CA ALA A 369 5.75 -7.13 16.11
C ALA A 369 4.45 -6.35 16.39
N GLU A 370 3.57 -6.23 15.41
CA GLU A 370 2.25 -5.60 15.57
C GLU A 370 1.35 -6.36 16.55
N LEU A 371 1.34 -7.70 16.49
CA LEU A 371 0.56 -8.53 17.41
C LEU A 371 1.03 -8.43 18.87
N GLN A 372 2.34 -8.28 19.12
CA GLN A 372 2.87 -8.02 20.47
C GLN A 372 2.47 -6.62 20.99
N LYS A 373 2.17 -5.68 20.08
CA LYS A 373 1.75 -4.30 20.36
C LYS A 373 0.23 -4.12 20.32
N LEU A 374 -0.52 -5.22 20.23
CA LEU A 374 -1.96 -5.21 20.06
C LEU A 374 -2.69 -4.83 21.36
N GLY A 375 -3.08 -3.56 21.45
CA GLY A 375 -3.73 -2.96 22.62
C GLY A 375 -2.90 -1.83 23.25
N ASP A 376 -1.59 -1.80 23.01
CA ASP A 376 -0.72 -0.66 23.31
C ASP A 376 0.32 -0.50 22.17
N PRO A 377 0.12 0.47 21.25
CA PRO A 377 1.04 0.76 20.16
C PRO A 377 2.46 1.17 20.60
N ASN A 378 2.67 1.49 21.89
CA ASN A 378 3.96 1.86 22.45
C ASN A 378 4.64 0.70 23.20
N ALA A 379 4.00 -0.47 23.30
CA ALA A 379 4.59 -1.63 23.94
C ALA A 379 5.90 -2.03 23.23
N PRO A 380 6.94 -2.44 23.99
CA PRO A 380 8.15 -2.98 23.40
C PRO A 380 7.89 -4.39 22.83
N VAL A 381 8.48 -4.70 21.69
CA VAL A 381 8.56 -6.09 21.22
C VAL A 381 9.59 -6.88 22.03
N SER A 382 9.48 -8.21 22.03
CA SER A 382 10.45 -9.06 22.72
C SER A 382 11.85 -8.91 22.12
N PRO A 383 12.93 -8.95 22.93
CA PRO A 383 14.30 -8.83 22.41
C PRO A 383 14.66 -9.88 21.36
N ALA A 384 14.11 -11.10 21.50
CA ALA A 384 14.30 -12.17 20.53
C ALA A 384 13.63 -11.89 19.17
N LEU A 385 12.44 -11.26 19.17
CA LEU A 385 11.79 -10.87 17.92
C LEU A 385 12.49 -9.67 17.26
N ALA A 386 12.90 -8.67 18.05
CA ALA A 386 13.70 -7.55 17.55
C ALA A 386 14.99 -8.05 16.85
N GLU A 387 15.68 -9.02 17.45
CA GLU A 387 16.91 -9.56 16.87
C GLU A 387 16.67 -10.44 15.64
N ALA A 388 15.57 -11.21 15.62
CA ALA A 388 15.15 -11.93 14.42
C ALA A 388 14.84 -10.98 13.25
N ILE A 389 14.19 -9.84 13.54
CA ILE A 389 13.89 -8.79 12.55
C ILE A 389 15.17 -8.13 12.03
N ARG A 390 16.12 -7.76 12.90
CA ARG A 390 17.45 -7.25 12.48
C ARG A 390 18.18 -8.23 11.58
N THR A 391 18.24 -9.49 11.99
CA THR A 391 18.91 -10.56 11.25
C THR A 391 18.28 -10.73 9.86
N ALA A 392 16.94 -10.79 9.79
CA ALA A 392 16.23 -10.92 8.53
C ALA A 392 16.42 -9.70 7.61
N ALA A 393 16.33 -8.48 8.15
CA ALA A 393 16.54 -7.24 7.38
C ALA A 393 17.97 -7.13 6.84
N ALA A 394 18.98 -7.46 7.66
CA ALA A 394 20.38 -7.46 7.24
C ALA A 394 20.72 -8.58 6.23
N GLN A 395 20.01 -9.72 6.29
CA GLN A 395 20.11 -10.77 5.28
C GLN A 395 19.48 -10.31 3.96
N ALA A 396 18.28 -9.74 4.02
CA ALA A 396 17.53 -9.26 2.87
C ALA A 396 18.27 -8.14 2.10
N ASP A 397 18.87 -7.17 2.81
CA ASP A 397 19.67 -6.12 2.17
C ASP A 397 20.91 -6.67 1.44
N ARG A 398 21.56 -7.70 1.99
CA ARG A 398 22.77 -8.29 1.41
C ARG A 398 22.47 -9.17 0.19
N ASP A 399 21.42 -9.98 0.29
CA ASP A 399 21.17 -11.08 -0.64
C ASP A 399 20.33 -10.64 -1.86
N THR A 400 19.44 -9.66 -1.70
CA THR A 400 18.56 -9.20 -2.78
C THR A 400 19.31 -8.27 -3.74
N ASN A 401 19.64 -8.75 -4.93
CA ASN A 401 20.47 -8.01 -5.89
C ASN A 401 19.69 -7.41 -7.08
N ASP A 402 18.50 -7.94 -7.43
CA ASP A 402 17.67 -7.38 -8.49
C ASP A 402 17.06 -6.03 -8.06
N ARG A 403 17.30 -4.98 -8.85
CA ARG A 403 16.88 -3.60 -8.54
C ARG A 403 15.37 -3.42 -8.31
N PHE A 404 14.53 -4.24 -8.94
CA PHE A 404 13.08 -4.17 -8.79
C PHE A 404 12.65 -4.98 -7.57
N GLU A 405 13.18 -6.19 -7.38
CA GLU A 405 12.95 -6.97 -6.16
C GLU A 405 13.37 -6.20 -4.90
N ARG A 406 14.51 -5.50 -4.93
CA ARG A 406 14.95 -4.60 -3.84
C ARG A 406 13.94 -3.53 -3.49
N GLN A 407 13.17 -3.01 -4.45
CA GLN A 407 12.14 -2.01 -4.18
C GLN A 407 11.01 -2.56 -3.32
N ALA A 408 10.71 -3.86 -3.41
CA ALA A 408 9.79 -4.54 -2.50
C ALA A 408 10.48 -4.89 -1.17
N VAL A 409 11.59 -5.64 -1.26
CA VAL A 409 12.25 -6.26 -0.10
C VAL A 409 12.79 -5.23 0.91
N ILE A 410 13.35 -4.11 0.45
CA ILE A 410 13.87 -3.08 1.35
C ILE A 410 12.74 -2.32 2.05
N SER A 411 11.59 -2.12 1.40
CA SER A 411 10.40 -1.54 2.04
C SER A 411 9.86 -2.47 3.14
N SER A 412 9.64 -3.76 2.85
CA SER A 412 9.25 -4.75 3.88
C SER A 412 10.26 -4.86 5.03
N ALA A 413 11.57 -4.82 4.75
CA ALA A 413 12.60 -4.87 5.78
C ALA A 413 12.60 -3.60 6.66
N ALA A 414 12.44 -2.43 6.04
CA ALA A 414 12.34 -1.16 6.74
C ALA A 414 11.05 -1.07 7.58
N GLU A 415 9.94 -1.61 7.10
CA GLU A 415 8.70 -1.70 7.87
C GLU A 415 8.82 -2.68 9.03
N ALA A 416 9.38 -3.87 8.85
CA ALA A 416 9.59 -4.83 9.94
C ALA A 416 10.41 -4.21 11.09
N LEU A 417 11.51 -3.50 10.76
CA LEU A 417 12.28 -2.70 11.72
C LEU A 417 11.41 -1.61 12.38
N SER A 418 10.60 -0.88 11.60
CA SER A 418 9.71 0.19 12.08
C SER A 418 8.52 -0.32 12.91
N ALA A 419 8.07 -1.56 12.71
CA ALA A 419 7.05 -2.23 13.52
C ALA A 419 7.61 -2.61 14.90
N ALA A 420 8.85 -3.09 14.92
CA ALA A 420 9.61 -3.44 16.11
C ALA A 420 10.06 -2.23 16.97
N GLY A 421 9.82 -0.98 16.54
CA GLY A 421 10.32 0.21 17.24
C GLY A 421 11.82 0.45 17.03
N LEU A 422 12.34 0.02 15.88
CA LEU A 422 13.74 0.16 15.47
C LEU A 422 13.84 1.23 14.35
N GLU A 423 13.14 2.35 14.50
CA GLU A 423 13.03 3.37 13.45
C GLU A 423 14.40 3.99 13.07
N ALA A 424 15.38 3.97 13.96
CA ALA A 424 16.75 4.44 13.65
C ALA A 424 17.50 3.48 12.70
N GLU A 425 17.26 2.17 12.85
CA GLU A 425 17.84 1.11 12.03
C GLU A 425 17.12 1.05 10.67
N SER A 426 15.78 1.18 10.68
CA SER A 426 14.95 1.39 9.49
C SER A 426 15.39 2.63 8.69
N ASP A 427 15.62 3.76 9.38
CA ASP A 427 16.15 4.99 8.78
C ASP A 427 17.51 4.79 8.11
N ALA A 428 18.40 3.99 8.71
CA ALA A 428 19.74 3.74 8.17
C ALA A 428 19.66 2.90 6.88
N LEU A 429 18.84 1.85 6.89
CA LEU A 429 18.56 0.99 5.73
C LEU A 429 17.98 1.80 4.56
N LEU A 430 16.90 2.56 4.82
CA LEU A 430 16.24 3.37 3.80
C LEU A 430 17.19 4.42 3.20
N LYS A 431 17.99 5.12 4.03
CA LYS A 431 18.96 6.13 3.57
C LYS A 431 20.06 5.52 2.70
N ALA A 432 20.52 4.30 3.01
CA ALA A 432 21.51 3.59 2.20
C ALA A 432 20.94 3.20 0.81
N GLU A 433 19.64 2.88 0.74
CA GLU A 433 19.01 2.45 -0.51
C GLU A 433 18.62 3.60 -1.45
N LEU A 434 18.52 4.86 -0.98
CA LEU A 434 18.11 6.01 -1.82
C LEU A 434 18.94 6.20 -3.11
N SER A 435 20.20 5.74 -3.15
CA SER A 435 21.06 5.82 -4.34
C SER A 435 20.95 4.62 -5.28
N ARG A 436 20.30 3.54 -4.84
CA ARG A 436 20.15 2.24 -5.53
C ARG A 436 18.70 2.00 -6.00
N SER A 437 17.74 2.54 -5.27
CA SER A 437 16.30 2.43 -5.53
C SER A 437 15.91 2.93 -6.92
N VAL A 438 14.94 2.26 -7.54
CA VAL A 438 14.30 2.69 -8.79
C VAL A 438 13.35 3.87 -8.61
N SER A 439 12.95 4.15 -7.37
CA SER A 439 11.97 5.15 -6.98
C SER A 439 12.25 5.67 -5.55
N PRO A 440 13.38 6.37 -5.34
CA PRO A 440 13.82 6.75 -4.00
C PRO A 440 12.84 7.70 -3.28
N TYR A 441 11.99 8.41 -4.04
CA TYR A 441 10.89 9.20 -3.50
C TYR A 441 9.82 8.37 -2.77
N TYR A 442 9.75 7.05 -2.96
CA TYR A 442 8.93 6.17 -2.13
C TYR A 442 9.57 5.98 -0.75
N GLN A 443 10.86 5.64 -0.70
CA GLN A 443 11.62 5.46 0.54
C GLN A 443 11.74 6.74 1.38
N MET A 444 11.74 7.91 0.73
CA MET A 444 11.63 9.19 1.43
C MET A 444 10.28 9.35 2.17
N ILE A 445 9.20 8.74 1.71
CA ILE A 445 7.92 8.72 2.45
C ILE A 445 8.02 7.81 3.69
N GLU A 446 8.69 6.66 3.57
CA GLU A 446 8.92 5.74 4.69
C GLU A 446 9.79 6.42 5.78
N LEU A 447 10.83 7.16 5.37
CA LEU A 447 11.63 8.03 6.25
C LEU A 447 10.80 9.13 6.93
N ALA A 448 9.84 9.73 6.21
CA ALA A 448 8.92 10.71 6.80
C ALA A 448 7.96 10.08 7.83
N VAL A 449 7.50 8.84 7.60
CA VAL A 449 6.67 8.07 8.54
C VAL A 449 7.46 7.70 9.80
N ASN A 450 8.70 7.22 9.66
CA ASN A 450 9.60 6.95 10.78
C ASN A 450 9.88 8.21 11.62
N ALA A 451 10.11 9.36 10.97
CA ALA A 451 10.27 10.62 11.67
C ALA A 451 9.02 11.01 12.50
N ARG A 452 7.82 10.83 11.96
CA ARG A 452 6.55 11.03 12.71
C ARG A 452 6.43 10.08 13.91
N LYS A 453 6.78 8.79 13.76
CA LYS A 453 6.77 7.82 14.88
C LYS A 453 7.67 8.27 16.04
N ARG A 454 8.82 8.87 15.72
CA ARG A 454 9.76 9.47 16.71
C ARG A 454 9.32 10.84 17.27
N GLY A 455 8.19 11.40 16.81
CA GLY A 455 7.75 12.75 17.17
C GLY A 455 8.53 13.88 16.50
N ASP A 456 9.39 13.59 15.52
CA ASP A 456 10.19 14.57 14.80
C ASP A 456 9.40 15.16 13.61
N ALA A 457 8.57 16.15 13.92
CA ALA A 457 7.73 16.85 12.96
C ALA A 457 8.53 17.54 11.85
N MET A 458 9.71 18.10 12.16
CA MET A 458 10.52 18.84 11.17
C MET A 458 11.21 17.88 10.20
N ALA A 459 11.85 16.81 10.69
CA ALA A 459 12.44 15.82 9.79
C ALA A 459 11.38 15.12 8.93
N ALA A 460 10.16 14.90 9.45
CA ALA A 460 9.05 14.37 8.68
C ALA A 460 8.67 15.30 7.50
N LEU A 461 8.52 16.60 7.75
CA LEU A 461 8.22 17.59 6.71
C LEU A 461 9.32 17.68 5.65
N ASP A 462 10.58 17.69 6.08
CA ASP A 462 11.73 17.75 5.16
C ASP A 462 11.86 16.49 4.29
N TRP A 463 11.48 15.32 4.81
CA TRP A 463 11.41 14.09 4.01
C TRP A 463 10.22 14.09 3.05
N TYR A 464 9.04 14.59 3.45
CA TYR A 464 7.90 14.77 2.54
C TYR A 464 8.22 15.75 1.41
N GLU A 465 8.92 16.85 1.70
CA GLU A 465 9.36 17.83 0.71
C GLU A 465 10.37 17.23 -0.29
N LYS A 466 11.38 16.49 0.21
CA LYS A 466 12.33 15.76 -0.66
C LYS A 466 11.63 14.73 -1.53
N ALA A 467 10.68 13.98 -0.97
CA ALA A 467 9.89 12.99 -1.69
C ALA A 467 9.09 13.67 -2.83
N TYR A 468 8.43 14.80 -2.56
CA TYR A 468 7.72 15.56 -3.58
C TYR A 468 8.65 16.19 -4.63
N ALA A 469 9.82 16.68 -4.23
CA ALA A 469 10.82 17.19 -5.17
C ALA A 469 11.29 16.08 -6.13
N ALA A 470 11.60 14.89 -5.61
CA ALA A 470 12.12 13.75 -6.37
C ALA A 470 11.05 12.91 -7.10
N ALA A 471 9.76 13.09 -6.81
CA ALA A 471 8.65 12.39 -7.45
C ALA A 471 8.60 12.61 -8.98
N GLN A 472 8.25 11.57 -9.73
CA GLN A 472 8.21 11.55 -11.19
C GLN A 472 6.83 11.10 -11.68
N GLY A 473 6.38 11.63 -12.82
CA GLY A 473 5.03 11.41 -13.35
C GLY A 473 4.00 12.40 -12.77
N PRO A 474 3.07 12.93 -13.58
CA PRO A 474 2.16 14.01 -13.15
C PRO A 474 1.24 13.58 -11.99
N ALA A 475 0.71 12.35 -12.04
CA ALA A 475 -0.17 11.85 -11.00
C ALA A 475 0.56 11.61 -9.67
N THR A 476 1.82 11.19 -9.71
CA THR A 476 2.65 10.90 -8.52
C THR A 476 3.22 12.18 -7.93
N ARG A 477 3.63 13.15 -8.75
CA ARG A 477 3.95 14.50 -8.28
C ARG A 477 2.77 15.14 -7.55
N LEU A 478 1.56 15.08 -8.10
CA LEU A 478 0.35 15.53 -7.43
C LEU A 478 0.10 14.81 -6.10
N GLN A 479 0.16 13.47 -6.08
CA GLN A 479 -0.07 12.68 -4.86
C GLN A 479 0.96 12.96 -3.75
N TRP A 480 2.25 13.08 -4.10
CA TRP A 480 3.31 13.36 -3.13
C TRP A 480 3.27 14.82 -2.66
N GLY A 481 3.01 15.77 -3.55
CA GLY A 481 2.86 17.18 -3.21
C GLY A 481 1.65 17.46 -2.32
N ALA A 482 0.50 16.86 -2.63
CA ALA A 482 -0.67 16.91 -1.77
C ALA A 482 -0.39 16.28 -0.40
N ARG A 483 0.36 15.16 -0.33
CA ARG A 483 0.78 14.55 0.94
C ARG A 483 1.69 15.47 1.76
N TYR A 484 2.61 16.19 1.12
CA TYR A 484 3.43 17.21 1.77
C TYR A 484 2.60 18.38 2.31
N VAL A 485 1.65 18.92 1.53
CA VAL A 485 0.73 19.97 2.01
C VAL A 485 -0.12 19.49 3.19
N MET A 486 -0.70 18.28 3.12
CA MET A 486 -1.47 17.72 4.23
C MET A 486 -0.61 17.55 5.48
N ALA A 487 0.64 17.10 5.34
CA ALA A 487 1.59 17.05 6.44
C ALA A 487 1.92 18.44 7.02
N LEU A 488 2.04 19.48 6.19
CA LEU A 488 2.21 20.87 6.66
C LEU A 488 0.99 21.35 7.47
N THR A 489 -0.24 21.09 7.00
CA THR A 489 -1.47 21.47 7.73
C THR A 489 -1.57 20.80 9.11
N GLU A 490 -1.00 19.60 9.27
CA GLU A 490 -1.02 18.83 10.52
C GLU A 490 0.15 19.19 11.46
N LEU A 491 1.37 19.17 10.93
CA LEU A 491 2.62 19.21 11.73
C LEU A 491 3.16 20.63 11.93
N ALA A 492 2.83 21.57 11.04
CA ALA A 492 3.30 22.95 11.10
C ALA A 492 2.26 23.98 10.61
N PRO A 493 1.01 23.97 11.11
CA PRO A 493 -0.06 24.85 10.62
C PRO A 493 0.25 26.36 10.72
N ALA A 494 1.20 26.76 11.58
CA ALA A 494 1.67 28.13 11.71
C ALA A 494 2.71 28.57 10.65
N GLN A 495 3.29 27.65 9.86
CA GLN A 495 4.25 27.97 8.78
C GLN A 495 3.51 28.39 7.50
N GLN A 496 2.72 29.46 7.58
CA GLN A 496 1.80 29.91 6.53
C GLN A 496 2.50 30.12 5.18
N ASP A 497 3.66 30.76 5.14
CA ASP A 497 4.41 31.00 3.89
C ASP A 497 4.88 29.69 3.22
N ARG A 498 5.36 28.71 4.00
CA ARG A 498 5.80 27.39 3.49
C ARG A 498 4.62 26.62 2.90
N LEU A 499 3.45 26.73 3.55
CA LEU A 499 2.22 26.08 3.13
C LEU A 499 1.63 26.73 1.87
N ASP A 500 1.57 28.07 1.80
CA ASP A 500 1.16 28.83 0.61
C ASP A 500 2.04 28.50 -0.60
N GLN A 501 3.35 28.41 -0.41
CA GLN A 501 4.30 28.00 -1.46
C GLN A 501 4.07 26.54 -1.90
N ALA A 502 3.90 25.61 -0.96
CA ALA A 502 3.66 24.20 -1.25
C ALA A 502 2.33 23.99 -2.02
N VAL A 503 1.24 24.62 -1.56
CA VAL A 503 -0.07 24.61 -2.26
C VAL A 503 0.03 25.23 -3.64
N GLY A 504 0.69 26.39 -3.74
CA GLY A 504 0.90 27.09 -5.00
C GLY A 504 1.62 26.21 -6.02
N ARG A 505 2.70 25.54 -5.61
CA ARG A 505 3.47 24.62 -6.45
C ARG A 505 2.65 23.40 -6.89
N VAL A 506 1.87 22.80 -5.98
CA VAL A 506 1.00 21.65 -6.30
C VAL A 506 -0.05 22.01 -7.35
N ILE A 507 -0.62 23.22 -7.27
CA ILE A 507 -1.62 23.70 -8.24
C ILE A 507 -0.98 24.10 -9.58
N ASP A 508 0.22 24.71 -9.56
CA ASP A 508 0.94 25.10 -10.77
C ASP A 508 1.45 23.90 -11.59
N GLU A 509 1.81 22.79 -10.93
CA GLU A 509 2.25 21.55 -11.58
C GLU A 509 1.08 20.77 -12.25
N LEU A 510 -0.17 21.26 -12.15
CA LEU A 510 -1.33 20.67 -12.84
C LEU A 510 -1.40 21.10 -14.29
N ASP A 511 -1.27 20.14 -15.20
CA ASP A 511 -1.60 20.32 -16.62
C ASP A 511 -3.11 20.59 -16.78
N PRO A 512 -3.57 21.69 -17.39
CA PRO A 512 -4.98 21.98 -17.65
C PRO A 512 -5.58 21.12 -18.77
N ALA A 513 -5.36 19.80 -18.70
CA ALA A 513 -5.93 18.78 -19.56
C ALA A 513 -7.13 18.08 -18.88
N PRO A 514 -8.13 17.59 -19.64
CA PRO A 514 -9.29 16.90 -19.09
C PRO A 514 -8.95 15.75 -18.12
N GLU A 515 -8.00 14.88 -18.46
CA GLU A 515 -7.57 13.71 -17.66
C GLU A 515 -6.91 14.06 -16.33
N THR A 516 -6.42 15.29 -16.15
CA THR A 516 -5.80 15.72 -14.89
C THR A 516 -6.79 15.65 -13.71
N PHE A 517 -8.09 15.76 -13.98
CA PHE A 517 -9.15 15.81 -12.96
C PHE A 517 -9.95 14.50 -12.84
N TYR A 518 -9.35 13.37 -13.23
CA TYR A 518 -9.94 12.02 -13.19
C TYR A 518 -9.26 11.13 -12.14
N GLY A 519 -9.94 10.04 -11.77
CA GLY A 519 -9.35 8.89 -11.07
C GLY A 519 -8.59 9.26 -9.79
N ARG A 520 -7.33 8.82 -9.70
CA ARG A 520 -6.44 9.04 -8.55
C ARG A 520 -6.21 10.53 -8.31
N ASN A 521 -6.00 11.31 -9.37
CA ASN A 521 -5.73 12.74 -9.27
C ASN A 521 -6.91 13.49 -8.65
N ARG A 522 -8.13 13.19 -9.12
CA ARG A 522 -9.36 13.75 -8.57
C ARG A 522 -9.49 13.46 -7.07
N ILE A 523 -9.32 12.20 -6.67
CA ILE A 523 -9.42 11.77 -5.27
C ILE A 523 -8.37 12.47 -4.41
N VAL A 524 -7.14 12.66 -4.91
CA VAL A 524 -6.08 13.39 -4.23
C VAL A 524 -6.45 14.87 -4.05
N LEU A 525 -6.97 15.53 -5.10
CA LEU A 525 -7.40 16.92 -5.03
C LEU A 525 -8.62 17.10 -4.11
N GLU A 526 -9.58 16.17 -4.11
CA GLU A 526 -10.71 16.16 -3.16
C GLU A 526 -10.24 15.98 -1.70
N LYS A 527 -9.24 15.12 -1.44
CA LYS A 527 -8.61 14.99 -0.12
C LYS A 527 -7.85 16.27 0.29
N LEU A 528 -7.15 16.91 -0.64
CA LEU A 528 -6.46 18.18 -0.42
C LEU A 528 -7.45 19.31 -0.10
N GLY A 529 -8.58 19.38 -0.80
CA GLY A 529 -9.66 20.33 -0.51
C GLY A 529 -10.23 20.18 0.90
N VAL A 530 -10.46 18.94 1.35
CA VAL A 530 -10.90 18.64 2.73
C VAL A 530 -9.86 19.12 3.76
N ALA A 531 -8.56 18.88 3.53
CA ALA A 531 -7.49 19.33 4.42
C ALA A 531 -7.39 20.87 4.49
N LEU A 532 -7.43 21.55 3.33
CA LEU A 532 -7.43 23.01 3.27
C LEU A 532 -8.68 23.63 3.93
N LYS A 533 -9.85 23.01 3.77
CA LYS A 533 -11.08 23.43 4.46
C LYS A 533 -10.98 23.26 5.99
N ALA A 534 -10.38 22.18 6.46
CA ALA A 534 -10.11 21.99 7.89
C ALA A 534 -9.14 23.06 8.42
N TRP A 535 -8.09 23.37 7.66
CA TRP A 535 -7.12 24.43 8.00
C TRP A 535 -7.74 25.83 7.99
N LYS A 536 -8.63 26.16 7.03
CA LYS A 536 -9.40 27.43 7.00
C LYS A 536 -10.28 27.66 8.24
N SER A 537 -10.55 26.64 9.06
CA SER A 537 -11.35 26.82 10.29
C SER A 537 -10.73 27.77 11.32
N ALA A 538 -9.42 28.05 11.23
CA ALA A 538 -8.80 29.16 11.95
C ALA A 538 -8.74 30.42 11.03
N PRO A 539 -9.32 31.57 11.44
CA PRO A 539 -9.46 32.75 10.58
C PRO A 539 -8.16 33.29 9.96
N VAL A 540 -7.01 33.10 10.61
CA VAL A 540 -5.68 33.49 10.11
C VAL A 540 -5.31 32.82 8.77
N HIS A 541 -5.92 31.67 8.45
CA HIS A 541 -5.65 30.90 7.24
C HIS A 541 -6.65 31.16 6.09
N GLU A 542 -7.69 31.97 6.31
CA GLU A 542 -8.74 32.25 5.32
C GLU A 542 -8.17 32.78 4.00
N ALA A 543 -7.38 33.85 4.06
CA ALA A 543 -6.81 34.48 2.87
C ALA A 543 -5.85 33.55 2.09
N SER A 544 -5.19 32.61 2.76
CA SER A 544 -4.32 31.60 2.13
C SER A 544 -5.13 30.58 1.33
N VAL A 545 -6.21 30.06 1.91
CA VAL A 545 -7.08 29.09 1.24
C VAL A 545 -7.85 29.75 0.10
N ASP A 546 -8.26 31.01 0.25
CA ASP A 546 -8.93 31.74 -0.83
C ASP A 546 -7.99 32.04 -2.00
N ARG A 547 -6.69 32.33 -1.74
CA ARG A 547 -5.65 32.38 -2.79
C ARG A 547 -5.50 31.04 -3.51
N ALA A 548 -5.51 29.92 -2.79
CA ALA A 548 -5.41 28.59 -3.37
C ALA A 548 -6.61 28.26 -4.28
N LEU A 549 -7.83 28.60 -3.83
CA LEU A 549 -9.06 28.41 -4.61
C LEU A 549 -9.05 29.28 -5.89
N ALA A 550 -8.63 30.55 -5.80
CA ALA A 550 -8.50 31.43 -6.96
C ALA A 550 -7.44 30.92 -7.97
N ARG A 551 -6.33 30.36 -7.47
CA ARG A 551 -5.28 29.74 -8.31
C ARG A 551 -5.80 28.51 -9.05
N MET A 552 -6.58 27.66 -8.36
CA MET A 552 -7.26 26.51 -8.99
C MET A 552 -8.27 26.98 -10.04
N ASP A 553 -9.06 28.02 -9.77
CA ASP A 553 -10.00 28.56 -10.77
C ASP A 553 -9.29 29.03 -12.05
N ALA A 554 -8.09 29.63 -11.92
CA ALA A 554 -7.27 30.00 -13.07
C ALA A 554 -6.75 28.79 -13.88
N VAL A 555 -6.49 27.65 -13.24
CA VAL A 555 -6.22 26.37 -13.93
C VAL A 555 -7.48 25.90 -14.66
N CYS A 556 -8.64 25.87 -13.97
CA CYS A 556 -9.90 25.44 -14.55
C CYS A 556 -10.39 26.33 -15.70
N GLN A 557 -10.02 27.61 -15.72
CA GLN A 557 -10.37 28.52 -16.81
C GLN A 557 -9.69 28.19 -18.14
N LYS A 558 -8.53 27.51 -18.10
CA LYS A 558 -7.80 27.04 -19.29
C LYS A 558 -8.45 25.82 -19.95
N LEU A 559 -9.29 25.06 -19.23
CA LEU A 559 -10.10 23.98 -19.81
C LEU A 559 -11.18 24.56 -20.75
N PRO A 560 -11.52 23.86 -21.86
CA PRO A 560 -12.55 24.33 -22.80
C PRO A 560 -13.88 24.64 -22.10
N ALA A 561 -14.55 25.72 -22.49
CA ALA A 561 -15.72 26.22 -21.75
C ALA A 561 -16.91 25.22 -21.70
N ALA A 562 -17.06 24.40 -22.75
CA ALA A 562 -18.09 23.37 -22.85
C ALA A 562 -17.67 21.99 -22.28
N ALA A 563 -16.43 21.86 -21.79
CA ALA A 563 -15.92 20.60 -21.24
C ALA A 563 -16.53 20.33 -19.85
N PRO A 564 -17.24 19.22 -19.61
CA PRO A 564 -17.78 18.88 -18.27
C PRO A 564 -16.69 18.80 -17.19
N GLU A 565 -15.45 18.49 -17.58
CA GLU A 565 -14.25 18.47 -16.75
C GLU A 565 -13.96 19.82 -16.07
N ARG A 566 -14.37 20.93 -16.70
CA ARG A 566 -14.25 22.27 -16.11
C ARG A 566 -15.14 22.46 -14.89
N ALA A 567 -16.25 21.72 -14.78
CA ALA A 567 -17.04 21.69 -13.55
C ALA A 567 -16.34 20.84 -12.47
N VAL A 568 -15.83 19.66 -12.84
CA VAL A 568 -15.07 18.79 -11.92
C VAL A 568 -13.87 19.53 -11.33
N CYS A 569 -13.07 20.21 -12.16
CA CYS A 569 -11.92 21.01 -11.74
C CYS A 569 -12.28 22.08 -10.70
N ARG A 570 -13.39 22.81 -10.87
CA ARG A 570 -13.82 23.83 -9.87
C ARG A 570 -14.25 23.20 -8.54
N ASP A 571 -14.76 21.98 -8.60
CA ASP A 571 -15.31 21.24 -7.47
C ASP A 571 -14.22 20.61 -6.57
N VAL A 572 -13.10 20.13 -7.14
CA VAL A 572 -12.19 19.23 -6.39
C VAL A 572 -11.66 19.83 -5.08
N LEU A 573 -11.27 21.11 -5.04
CA LEU A 573 -10.79 21.74 -3.79
C LEU A 573 -11.92 22.22 -2.85
N ARG A 574 -13.18 22.15 -3.28
CA ARG A 574 -14.34 22.74 -2.57
C ARG A 574 -15.26 21.71 -1.92
N ARG A 575 -15.13 20.44 -2.30
CA ARG A 575 -15.95 19.34 -1.77
C ARG A 575 -15.65 19.06 -0.30
N SER A 576 -16.69 18.64 0.43
CA SER A 576 -16.60 18.32 1.87
C SER A 576 -16.30 16.84 2.16
N GLY A 577 -15.96 16.08 1.12
CA GLY A 577 -15.61 14.66 1.17
C GLY A 577 -15.28 14.16 -0.24
N PRO A 578 -14.54 13.04 -0.37
CA PRO A 578 -14.25 12.42 -1.67
C PRO A 578 -15.53 11.91 -2.34
N SER A 579 -15.53 11.87 -3.67
CA SER A 579 -16.53 11.16 -4.46
C SER A 579 -16.35 9.64 -4.34
N GLY A 580 -17.49 8.93 -4.23
CA GLY A 580 -17.55 7.46 -4.03
C GLY A 580 -17.09 6.66 -5.25
#